data_AF-A0A3Q9FLW5-F1
#
_entry.id   AF-A0A3Q9FLW5-F1
#
_cell.length_a   1.000
_cell.length_b   1.000
_cell.length_c   1.000
_cell.angle_alpha   90.00
_cell.angle_beta   90.00
_cell.angle_gamma   90.00
#
_symmetry.space_group_name_H-M   'P 1'
#
loop_
_entity.id
_entity.type
_entity.pdbx_description
1 polymer ?
#
loop_
_entity_poly.entity_id
_entity_poly.type
_entity_poly.pdbx_seq_one_letter_code
_entity_poly.pdbx_strand_id
1 'polypeptide(L)'
;MKFGLLSILLTTNVFATIDYLVVNHYTKQLYWAETDHPPGFIGWEGVGEVFDIKEQKYLASDYTYTENPYLIEEVILAVIILLTLTYLILRNKKRKDALQHHI
;
A
#
# COMPACT_ATOMS: atom_id res chain seq x y z
N MET A 1 -10.28 -35.34 23.05
CA MET A 1 -9.11 -34.44 23.18
C MET A 1 -8.56 -34.17 21.79
N LYS A 2 -8.77 -32.97 21.25
CA LYS A 2 -8.28 -32.52 19.95
C LYS A 2 -7.24 -31.42 20.17
N PHE A 3 -5.98 -31.80 20.32
CA PHE A 3 -4.84 -30.87 20.29
C PHE A 3 -3.82 -31.46 19.32
N GLY A 4 -3.88 -31.04 18.06
CA GLY A 4 -2.98 -31.60 17.04
C GLY A 4 -3.04 -30.93 15.68
N LEU A 5 -3.52 -29.68 15.59
CA LEU A 5 -3.62 -28.96 14.32
C LEU A 5 -3.11 -27.51 14.37
N LEU A 6 -2.56 -27.04 15.50
CA LEU A 6 -2.13 -25.64 15.65
C LEU A 6 -0.62 -25.41 15.49
N SER A 7 0.18 -26.45 15.24
CA SER A 7 1.66 -26.34 15.17
C SER A 7 2.23 -26.24 13.75
N ILE A 8 1.39 -26.03 12.73
CA ILE A 8 1.79 -25.91 11.32
C ILE A 8 1.77 -24.44 10.85
N LEU A 9 1.79 -23.46 11.78
CA LEU A 9 2.27 -22.12 11.46
C LEU A 9 3.81 -22.15 11.49
N LEU A 10 4.37 -22.96 10.59
CA LEU A 10 5.76 -22.93 10.20
C LEU A 10 6.06 -21.51 9.75
N THR A 11 6.89 -20.83 10.52
CA THR A 11 7.57 -19.60 10.12
C THR A 11 8.46 -19.93 8.93
N THR A 12 7.89 -19.91 7.72
CA THR A 12 8.68 -19.88 6.50
C THR A 12 9.38 -18.53 6.51
N ASN A 13 10.67 -18.53 6.88
CA ASN A 13 11.55 -17.42 6.57
C ASN A 13 11.63 -17.37 5.04
N VAL A 14 10.73 -16.60 4.43
CA VAL A 14 10.82 -16.26 3.02
C VAL A 14 12.10 -15.42 2.93
N PHE A 15 13.13 -16.00 2.32
CA PHE A 15 14.30 -15.24 1.93
C PHE A 15 13.83 -14.27 0.85
N ALA A 16 13.50 -13.05 1.28
CA ALA A 16 13.26 -11.93 0.39
C ALA A 16 14.56 -11.65 -0.37
N THR A 17 14.59 -11.96 -1.66
CA THR A 17 15.68 -11.53 -2.53
C THR A 17 15.44 -10.04 -2.77
N ILE A 18 16.20 -9.19 -2.06
CA ILE A 18 16.19 -7.75 -2.28
C ILE A 18 16.98 -7.51 -3.57
N ASP A 19 16.30 -6.97 -4.58
CA ASP A 19 16.86 -6.97 -5.92
C ASP A 19 17.12 -5.56 -6.46
N TYR A 20 16.35 -4.55 -6.03
CA TYR A 20 16.53 -3.19 -6.55
C TYR A 20 16.03 -2.09 -5.62
N LEU A 21 16.63 -0.90 -5.75
CA LEU A 21 16.22 0.29 -5.03
C LEU A 21 15.03 0.94 -5.72
N VAL A 22 14.00 1.30 -4.95
CA VAL A 22 12.84 2.06 -5.42
C VAL A 22 12.76 3.37 -4.65
N VAL A 23 12.51 4.45 -5.38
CA VAL A 23 12.43 5.79 -4.80
C VAL A 23 11.11 6.46 -5.18
N ASN A 24 10.53 7.22 -4.25
CA ASN A 24 9.39 8.06 -4.50
C ASN A 24 9.83 9.51 -4.61
N HIS A 25 9.67 10.10 -5.79
CA HIS A 25 10.11 11.47 -6.03
C HIS A 25 9.18 12.53 -5.43
N TYR A 26 7.94 12.18 -5.06
CA TYR A 26 7.00 13.12 -4.43
C TYR A 26 7.15 13.15 -2.92
N THR A 27 7.24 11.98 -2.29
CA THR A 27 7.35 11.88 -0.82
C THR A 27 8.79 11.90 -0.32
N LYS A 28 9.78 11.85 -1.22
CA LYS A 28 11.20 11.64 -0.90
C LYS A 28 11.39 10.40 -0.03
N GLN A 29 10.70 9.32 -0.38
CA GLN A 29 10.86 8.04 0.30
C GLN A 29 11.66 7.08 -0.57
N LEU A 30 12.31 6.13 0.06
CA LEU A 30 12.97 5.02 -0.64
C LEU A 30 12.77 3.72 0.13
N TYR A 31 12.80 2.61 -0.58
CA TYR A 31 12.82 1.29 0.01
C TYR A 31 13.47 0.30 -0.96
N TRP A 32 13.87 -0.83 -0.41
CA TRP A 32 14.42 -1.95 -1.13
C TRP A 32 13.28 -2.89 -1.55
N ALA A 33 13.08 -3.05 -2.86
CA ALA A 33 12.02 -3.90 -3.39
C ALA A 33 12.56 -5.24 -3.87
N GLU A 34 11.68 -6.23 -3.85
CA GLU A 34 11.89 -7.57 -4.42
C GLU A 34 11.44 -7.56 -5.88
N THR A 35 12.12 -8.28 -6.78
CA THR A 35 11.77 -8.32 -8.23
C THR A 35 10.34 -8.79 -8.48
N ASP A 36 9.83 -9.65 -7.60
CA ASP A 36 8.50 -10.25 -7.73
C ASP A 36 7.36 -9.34 -7.29
N HIS A 37 7.69 -8.19 -6.66
CA HIS A 37 6.70 -7.24 -6.16
C HIS A 37 6.77 -5.93 -6.95
N PRO A 38 5.67 -5.52 -7.62
CA PRO A 38 5.65 -4.25 -8.33
C PRO A 38 5.80 -3.10 -7.34
N PRO A 39 6.53 -2.02 -7.69
CA PRO A 39 6.67 -0.89 -6.81
C PRO A 39 5.31 -0.21 -6.54
N GLY A 40 5.28 0.70 -5.56
CA GLY A 40 4.11 1.58 -5.38
C GLY A 40 3.71 2.28 -6.68
N PHE A 41 2.47 2.74 -6.79
CA PHE A 41 1.95 3.26 -8.06
C PHE A 41 2.30 4.73 -8.27
N ILE A 42 2.25 5.54 -7.21
CA ILE A 42 2.27 6.99 -7.33
C ILE A 42 3.68 7.53 -7.07
N GLY A 43 4.37 7.90 -8.13
CA GLY A 43 5.68 8.58 -8.06
C GLY A 43 6.85 7.71 -7.67
N TRP A 44 6.64 6.39 -7.64
CA TRP A 44 7.69 5.41 -7.41
C TRP A 44 8.42 5.06 -8.70
N GLU A 45 9.74 5.03 -8.65
CA GLU A 45 10.62 4.67 -9.76
C GLU A 45 11.68 3.67 -9.27
N GLY A 46 11.86 2.58 -10.04
CA GLY A 46 12.93 1.62 -9.80
C GLY A 46 14.25 2.14 -10.35
N VAL A 47 15.23 2.35 -9.49
CA VAL A 47 16.52 2.96 -9.86
C VAL A 47 17.59 1.90 -10.21
N GLY A 48 17.27 0.60 -10.14
CA GLY A 48 18.13 -0.51 -10.59
C GLY A 48 19.25 -0.94 -9.62
N GLU A 49 19.95 -2.02 -9.97
CA GLU A 49 20.82 -2.86 -9.09
C GLU A 49 22.17 -2.24 -8.65
N VAL A 50 22.43 -0.94 -8.84
CA VAL A 50 23.73 -0.38 -8.39
C VAL A 50 23.58 0.09 -6.94
N PHE A 51 23.69 -0.88 -6.03
CA PHE A 51 23.14 -0.84 -4.68
C PHE A 51 23.61 0.37 -3.84
N ASP A 52 24.90 0.47 -3.52
CA ASP A 52 25.37 1.42 -2.50
C ASP A 52 25.46 2.87 -2.99
N ILE A 53 25.87 3.07 -4.25
CA ILE A 53 26.11 4.42 -4.80
C ILE A 53 24.79 5.18 -4.99
N LYS A 54 23.74 4.49 -5.44
CA LYS A 54 22.44 5.11 -5.70
C LYS A 54 21.72 5.40 -4.39
N GLU A 55 21.75 4.49 -3.44
CA GLU A 55 21.15 4.69 -2.13
C GLU A 55 21.74 5.93 -1.44
N GLN A 56 23.07 6.00 -1.33
CA GLN A 56 23.75 7.13 -0.69
C GLN A 56 23.43 8.46 -1.37
N LYS A 57 23.29 8.47 -2.71
CA LYS A 57 22.90 9.67 -3.47
C LYS A 57 21.52 10.18 -3.04
N TYR A 58 20.55 9.30 -2.84
CA TYR A 58 19.20 9.71 -2.41
C TYR A 58 19.15 10.09 -0.94
N LEU A 59 19.85 9.34 -0.07
CA LEU A 59 19.98 9.71 1.35
C LEU A 59 20.63 11.08 1.52
N ALA A 60 21.64 11.40 0.71
CA ALA A 60 22.26 12.74 0.67
C ALA A 60 21.34 13.84 0.10
N SER A 61 20.24 13.46 -0.56
CA SER A 61 19.24 14.37 -1.15
C SER A 61 17.96 14.49 -0.30
N ASP A 62 18.06 14.20 1.01
CA ASP A 62 16.97 14.21 1.99
C ASP A 62 15.88 13.15 1.77
N TYR A 63 16.21 12.02 1.15
CA TYR A 63 15.28 10.89 1.09
C TYR A 63 15.31 10.10 2.40
N THR A 64 14.17 9.48 2.73
CA THR A 64 14.00 8.70 3.96
C THR A 64 13.52 7.28 3.65
N TYR A 65 13.93 6.31 4.45
CA TYR A 65 13.41 4.94 4.31
C TYR A 65 11.93 4.89 4.68
N THR A 66 11.18 4.07 3.96
CA THR A 66 9.80 3.71 4.32
C THR A 66 9.66 2.20 4.48
N GLU A 67 8.84 1.80 5.44
CA GLU A 67 8.41 0.41 5.62
C GLU A 67 7.10 0.13 4.87
N ASN A 68 6.34 1.18 4.51
CA ASN A 68 5.08 1.07 3.78
C ASN A 68 5.12 1.94 2.52
N PRO A 69 5.46 1.35 1.35
CA PRO A 69 5.49 2.09 0.09
C PRO A 69 4.11 2.39 -0.51
N TYR A 70 3.03 1.81 0.05
CA TYR A 70 1.66 1.97 -0.46
C TYR A 70 0.78 2.86 0.41
N LEU A 71 1.35 3.52 1.43
CA LEU A 71 0.58 4.29 2.41
C LEU A 71 -0.32 5.36 1.76
N ILE A 72 0.16 6.05 0.72
CA ILE A 72 -0.63 7.07 0.03
C ILE A 72 -1.77 6.44 -0.76
N GLU A 73 -1.49 5.36 -1.48
CA GLU A 73 -2.47 4.60 -2.24
C GLU A 73 -3.56 4.03 -1.34
N GLU A 74 -3.19 3.50 -0.17
CA GLU A 74 -4.11 3.03 0.87
C GLU A 74 -5.03 4.15 1.36
N VAL A 75 -4.48 5.33 1.62
CA VAL A 75 -5.26 6.51 2.04
C VAL A 75 -6.24 6.94 0.93
N ILE A 76 -5.80 6.98 -0.33
CA ILE A 76 -6.66 7.33 -1.47
C ILE A 76 -7.81 6.32 -1.62
N LEU A 77 -7.50 5.02 -1.55
CA LEU A 77 -8.52 3.96 -1.62
C LEU A 77 -9.52 4.07 -0.47
N ALA A 78 -9.04 4.31 0.75
CA ALA A 78 -9.91 4.50 1.92
C ALA A 78 -10.87 5.69 1.74
N VAL A 79 -10.40 6.82 1.20
CA VAL A 79 -11.23 7.99 0.89
C VAL A 79 -12.29 7.65 -0.16
N ILE A 80 -11.92 6.97 -1.25
CA ILE A 80 -12.86 6.56 -2.30
C ILE A 80 -13.96 5.64 -1.74
N ILE A 81 -13.59 4.67 -0.92
CA ILE A 81 -14.55 3.76 -0.27
C ILE A 81 -15.50 4.55 0.63
N LEU A 82 -14.98 5.44 1.46
CA LEU A 82 -15.80 6.26 2.37
C LEU A 82 -16.81 7.14 1.60
N LEU A 83 -16.37 7.79 0.52
CA LEU A 83 -17.23 8.61 -0.33
C LEU A 83 -18.31 7.78 -1.01
N THR A 84 -17.95 6.60 -1.53
CA THR A 84 -18.88 5.68 -2.19
C THR A 84 -19.95 5.19 -1.21
N LEU A 85 -19.55 4.76 -0.01
CA LEU A 85 -20.49 4.33 1.03
C LEU A 85 -21.41 5.47 1.46
N THR A 86 -20.87 6.66 1.69
CA THR A 86 -21.65 7.85 2.05
C THR A 86 -22.68 8.17 0.98
N TYR A 87 -22.28 8.16 -0.29
CA TYR A 87 -23.18 8.37 -1.43
C TYR A 87 -24.31 7.32 -1.49
N LEU A 88 -23.97 6.03 -1.34
CA LEU A 88 -24.96 4.95 -1.36
C LEU A 88 -25.97 5.06 -0.20
N ILE A 89 -25.50 5.41 1.00
CA ILE A 89 -26.36 5.63 2.17
C ILE A 89 -27.33 6.79 1.92
N LEU A 90 -26.82 7.93 1.44
CA LEU A 90 -27.63 9.11 1.15
C LEU A 90 -28.66 8.83 0.03
N ARG A 91 -28.24 8.13 -1.03
CA ARG A 91 -29.13 7.71 -2.13
C ARG A 91 -30.26 6.82 -1.62
N ASN A 92 -29.93 5.84 -0.78
CA ASN A 92 -30.91 4.90 -0.26
C ASN A 92 -31.88 5.55 0.74
N LYS A 93 -31.42 6.52 1.55
CA LYS A 93 -32.31 7.33 2.39
C LYS A 93 -33.32 8.11 1.55
N LYS A 94 -32.86 8.88 0.56
CA LYS A 94 -33.74 9.64 -0.35
C LYS A 94 -34.79 8.78 -1.05
N ARG A 95 -34.44 7.55 -1.46
CA ARG A 95 -35.39 6.60 -2.08
C ARG A 95 -36.48 6.14 -1.09
N LYS A 96 -36.13 5.89 0.17
CA LYS A 96 -37.10 5.49 1.21
C LYS A 96 -38.05 6.63 1.54
N ASP A 97 -37.52 7.83 1.72
CA ASP A 97 -38.32 9.02 2.04
C ASP A 97 -39.32 9.34 0.90
N ALA A 98 -38.89 9.22 -0.36
CA ALA A 98 -39.76 9.40 -1.52
C ALA A 98 -40.90 8.37 -1.61
N LEU A 99 -40.63 7.10 -1.24
CA LEU A 99 -41.66 6.06 -1.22
C LEU A 99 -42.68 6.27 -0.09
N GLN A 100 -42.26 6.84 1.05
CA GLN A 100 -43.16 7.13 2.17
C GLN A 100 -44.07 8.33 1.93
N HIS A 101 -43.66 9.32 1.13
CA HIS A 101 -44.48 10.48 0.77
C HIS A 101 -45.55 10.19 -0.31
N HIS A 102 -45.51 9.03 -0.97
CA HIS A 102 -46.46 8.63 -2.02
C HIS A 102 -47.56 7.66 -1.52
N ILE A 103 -47.59 7.34 -0.23
CA ILE A 103 -48.64 6.57 0.46
C ILE A 103 -49.42 7.54 1.36
#